data_AF-A0A5Q0UF83-F1
#
_entry.id   AF-A0A5Q0UF83-F1
#
_cell.length_a   1.000
_cell.length_b   1.000
_cell.length_c   1.000
_cell.angle_alpha   90.00
_cell.angle_beta   90.00
_cell.angle_gamma   90.00
#
_symmetry.space_group_name_H-M   'P 1'
#
loop_
_entity.id
_entity.type
_entity.pdbx_description
1 polymer ?
#
loop_
_entity_poly.entity_id
_entity_poly.type
_entity_poly.pdbx_seq_one_letter_code
_entity_poly.pdbx_strand_id
1 'polypeptide(L)' 'MNTEELSPAKLKNELESKLKEYRRVLKISEKPDREEFEMSAKVTGAGIILIGLIGFIFYLIKNLVLPM' A
#
# COMPACT_ATOMS: atom_id res chain seq x y z
N MET A 1 -26.79 23.79 -4.56
CA MET A 1 -25.54 23.24 -5.11
C MET A 1 -25.08 24.24 -6.17
N ASN A 2 -24.28 25.23 -5.75
CA ASN A 2 -23.94 26.38 -6.60
C ASN A 2 -22.83 25.98 -7.56
N THR A 3 -23.16 25.93 -8.85
CA THR A 3 -22.29 25.46 -9.93
C THR A 3 -21.32 26.52 -10.47
N GLU A 4 -21.17 27.67 -9.80
CA GLU A 4 -20.11 28.66 -10.09
C GLU A 4 -18.80 28.42 -9.31
N GLU A 5 -18.76 27.41 -8.43
CA GLU A 5 -17.57 27.11 -7.60
C GLU A 5 -16.46 26.34 -8.33
N LEU A 6 -16.71 25.84 -9.55
CA LEU A 6 -15.76 25.05 -10.34
C LEU A 6 -14.98 25.89 -11.37
N SER A 7 -14.33 26.98 -10.92
CA SER A 7 -13.34 27.65 -11.76
C SER A 7 -12.04 26.82 -11.77
N PRO A 8 -11.48 26.46 -12.95
CA PRO A 8 -10.24 25.66 -13.02
C PRO A 8 -9.06 26.36 -12.34
N ALA A 9 -9.12 27.68 -12.18
CA ALA A 9 -8.12 28.44 -11.45
C ALA A 9 -8.19 28.21 -9.92
N LYS A 10 -9.40 28.10 -9.34
CA LYS A 10 -9.56 27.78 -7.91
C LYS A 10 -9.10 26.35 -7.62
N LEU A 11 -9.47 25.40 -8.47
CA LEU A 11 -9.06 23.99 -8.33
C LEU A 11 -7.54 23.83 -8.36
N LYS A 12 -6.85 24.53 -9.28
CA LYS A 12 -5.39 24.55 -9.34
C LYS A 12 -4.76 25.08 -8.05
N ASN A 13 -5.24 26.22 -7.56
CA ASN A 13 -4.73 26.82 -6.33
C ASN A 13 -4.97 25.93 -5.09
N GLU A 14 -6.11 25.25 -5.04
CA GLU A 14 -6.48 24.34 -3.95
C GLU A 14 -5.63 23.05 -3.99
N LEU A 15 -5.40 22.49 -5.17
CA LEU A 15 -4.50 21.35 -5.37
C LEU A 15 -3.04 21.72 -5.04
N GLU A 16 -2.55 22.88 -5.49
CA GLU A 16 -1.19 23.34 -5.14
C GLU A 16 -1.01 23.51 -3.63
N SER A 17 -2.02 24.06 -2.96
CA SER A 17 -2.06 24.16 -1.50
C SER A 17 -2.00 22.78 -0.84
N LYS A 18 -2.82 21.83 -1.30
CA LYS A 18 -2.85 20.46 -0.77
C LYS A 18 -1.56 19.69 -1.01
N LEU A 19 -0.94 19.83 -2.19
CA LEU A 19 0.36 19.24 -2.50
C LEU A 19 1.46 19.80 -1.59
N LYS A 20 1.42 21.10 -1.30
CA LYS A 20 2.35 21.73 -0.36
C LYS A 20 2.17 21.19 1.07
N GLU A 21 0.92 20.98 1.48
CA GLU A 21 0.55 20.37 2.76
C GLU A 21 1.08 18.92 2.86
N TYR A 22 0.83 18.08 1.85
CA TYR A 22 1.34 16.70 1.78
C TYR A 22 2.86 16.64 1.78
N ARG A 23 3.54 17.54 1.06
CA ARG A 23 5.00 17.60 1.07
C ARG A 23 5.56 17.88 2.47
N ARG A 24 4.87 18.69 3.28
CA ARG A 24 5.26 18.95 4.67
C ARG A 24 5.08 17.71 5.54
N VAL A 25 3.98 16.96 5.34
CA VAL A 25 3.72 15.70 6.04
C VAL A 25 4.76 14.63 5.67
N LEU A 26 5.07 14.45 4.39
CA LEU A 26 6.12 13.52 3.95
C LEU A 26 7.53 13.92 4.43
N LYS A 27 7.74 15.21 4.75
CA LYS A 27 9.00 15.69 5.31
C LYS A 27 9.09 15.48 6.82
N ILE A 28 7.95 15.46 7.53
CA ILE A 28 7.90 15.21 8.98
C ILE A 28 7.85 13.71 9.30
N SER A 29 7.42 12.88 8.35
CA SER A 29 7.48 11.43 8.51
C SER A 29 8.93 10.96 8.60
N GLU A 30 9.24 10.18 9.62
CA GLU A 30 10.53 9.55 9.81
C GLU A 30 10.77 8.50 8.72
N LYS A 31 11.93 8.56 8.07
CA LYS A 31 12.34 7.54 7.12
C LYS A 31 12.86 6.35 7.92
N PRO A 32 12.34 5.12 7.70
CA PRO A 32 12.78 3.97 8.46
C PRO A 32 14.28 3.73 8.24
N ASP A 33 14.97 3.28 9.29
CA ASP A 33 16.35 2.82 9.14
C ASP A 33 16.39 1.52 8.31
N ARG A 34 17.55 1.22 7.72
CA ARG A 34 17.74 -0.01 6.95
C ARG A 34 17.50 -1.24 7.81
N GLU A 35 17.90 -1.22 9.08
CA GLU A 35 17.70 -2.35 10.00
C GLU A 35 16.22 -2.59 10.29
N GLU A 36 15.45 -1.54 10.58
CA GLU A 36 14.00 -1.62 10.82
C GLU A 36 13.26 -2.12 9.57
N PHE A 37 13.62 -1.58 8.39
CA PHE A 37 13.04 -2.00 7.13
C PHE A 37 13.32 -3.48 6.85
N GLU A 38 14.55 -3.93 7.07
CA GLU A 38 14.91 -5.33 6.92
C GLU A 38 14.18 -6.24 7.89
N MET A 39 14.00 -5.82 9.15
CA MET A 39 13.26 -6.59 10.14
C MET A 39 11.79 -6.76 9.71
N SER A 40 11.12 -5.66 9.34
CA SER A 40 9.75 -5.73 8.82
C SER A 40 9.67 -6.59 7.55
N ALA A 41 10.59 -6.40 6.59
CA ALA A 41 10.61 -7.18 5.36
C ALA A 41 10.82 -8.68 5.60
N LYS A 42 11.69 -9.07 6.54
CA LYS A 42 11.92 -10.48 6.92
C LYS A 42 10.68 -11.09 7.55
N VAL A 43 10.03 -10.39 8.48
CA VAL A 43 8.81 -10.88 9.15
C VAL A 43 7.64 -10.99 8.17
N THR A 44 7.38 -9.95 7.39
CA THR A 44 6.31 -9.96 6.38
C THR A 44 6.59 -10.99 5.29
N GLY A 45 7.84 -11.11 4.83
CA GLY A 45 8.25 -12.12 3.85
C GLY A 45 8.02 -13.54 4.35
N ALA A 46 8.38 -13.83 5.60
CA ALA A 46 8.11 -15.12 6.24
C ALA A 46 6.59 -15.41 6.31
N GLY A 47 5.77 -14.41 6.65
CA GLY A 47 4.32 -14.53 6.67
C GLY A 47 3.72 -14.84 5.30
N ILE A 48 4.17 -14.15 4.25
CA ILE A 48 3.72 -14.38 2.87
C ILE A 48 4.06 -15.80 2.43
N ILE A 49 5.28 -16.27 2.70
CA ILE A 49 5.71 -17.63 2.36
C ILE A 49 4.85 -18.66 3.09
N LEU A 50 4.61 -18.47 4.39
CA LEU A 50 3.80 -19.39 5.19
C LEU A 50 2.37 -19.51 4.66
N ILE A 51 1.69 -18.37 4.43
CA ILE A 51 0.32 -18.34 3.91
C ILE A 51 0.29 -18.91 2.49
N GLY A 52 1.27 -18.57 1.66
CA GLY A 52 1.42 -19.08 0.30
C GLY A 52 1.59 -20.60 0.27
N LEU A 53 2.40 -21.17 1.16
CA LEU A 53 2.57 -22.62 1.29
C LEU A 53 1.29 -23.31 1.75
N ILE A 54 0.56 -22.73 2.71
CA ILE A 54 -0.71 -23.29 3.17
C ILE A 54 -1.71 -23.32 2.01
N GLY A 55 -1.89 -22.20 1.28
CA GLY A 55 -2.74 -22.14 0.10
C GLY A 55 -2.28 -23.09 -1.01
N PHE A 56 -0.96 -23.23 -1.21
CA PHE A 56 -0.38 -24.17 -2.17
C PHE A 56 -0.64 -25.63 -1.80
N ILE A 57 -0.56 -25.99 -0.51
CA ILE A 57 -0.90 -27.32 -0.02
C ILE A 57 -2.38 -27.62 -0.29
N PHE A 58 -3.28 -26.68 -0.01
CA PHE A 58 -4.71 -26.86 -0.36
C PHE A 58 -4.92 -27.05 -1.86
N TYR A 59 -4.21 -26.29 -2.70
CA TYR A 59 -4.24 -26.47 -4.14
C TYR A 59 -3.73 -27.84 -4.57
N LEU A 60 -2.59 -28.29 -4.03
CA LEU A 60 -2.03 -29.60 -4.31
C LEU A 60 -2.98 -30.73 -3.89
N ILE A 61 -3.57 -30.64 -2.70
CA ILE A 61 -4.56 -31.61 -2.22
C ILE A 61 -5.76 -31.62 -3.16
N LYS A 62 -6.32 -30.46 -3.53
CA LYS A 62 -7.43 -30.40 -4.48
C LYS A 62 -7.05 -31.07 -5.81
N ASN A 63 -5.89 -30.74 -6.36
CA ASN A 63 -5.45 -31.23 -7.67
C ASN A 63 -5.11 -32.73 -7.66
N LEU A 64 -4.57 -33.25 -6.55
CA LEU A 64 -4.14 -34.64 -6.45
C LEU A 64 -5.24 -35.59 -5.94
N VAL A 65 -6.09 -35.14 -5.01
CA VAL A 65 -7.15 -35.96 -4.38
C VAL A 65 -8.47 -35.85 -5.13
N LEU A 66 -8.73 -34.74 -5.81
CA LEU A 66 -9.89 -34.55 -6.68
C LEU A 66 -9.47 -34.48 -8.17
N PRO A 67 -8.81 -35.51 -8.73
CA PRO A 67 -8.40 -35.52 -10.14
C PRO A 67 -9.57 -35.80 -11.11
N MET A 68 -10.77 -35.31 -10.80
CA MET A 68 -11.94 -35.34 -11.70
C MET A 68 -12.05 -34.03 -12.47
#